data_AF-A0A1G5GX83-F1
#
_entry.id   AF-A0A1G5GX83-F1
#
_cell.length_a   1.000
_cell.length_b   1.000
_cell.length_c   1.000
_cell.angle_alpha   90.00
_cell.angle_beta   90.00
_cell.angle_gamma   90.00
#
_symmetry.space_group_name_H-M   'P 1'
#
loop_
_entity.id
_entity.type
_entity.pdbx_description
1 polymer ?
#
loop_
_entity_poly.entity_id
_entity_poly.type
_entity_poly.pdbx_seq_one_letter_code
_entity_poly.pdbx_strand_id
1 'polypeptide(L)'
;MKKFFKIAAIVFVAITFIFVISRHGWRIFGFSACNSPSSLYAETVSVEDGLVRMKGVIGSSAPAYVGHTYKIEDNNLYIGVKHNTFLGFINRLGNFNITISVDSTNIENVYFKDKDREKLIWDAQQGHVRAIPQVTESTKGVTEDDED
;
A
#
# COMPACT_ATOMS: atom_id res chain seq x y z
N MET A 1 -0.37 -21.63 41.53
CA MET A 1 0.45 -20.46 41.12
C MET A 1 1.46 -20.76 40.01
N LYS A 2 2.40 -21.71 40.15
CA LYS A 2 3.42 -22.00 39.11
C LYS A 2 2.85 -22.35 37.71
N LYS A 3 1.73 -23.07 37.63
CA LYS A 3 1.06 -23.40 36.35
C LYS A 3 0.44 -22.17 35.69
N PHE A 4 -0.11 -21.24 36.47
CA PHE A 4 -0.72 -20.01 35.97
C PHE A 4 0.34 -19.05 35.40
N PHE A 5 1.49 -18.93 36.07
CA PHE A 5 2.65 -18.18 35.55
C PHE A 5 3.20 -18.78 34.24
N LYS A 6 3.25 -20.12 34.12
CA LYS A 6 3.66 -20.77 32.86
C LYS A 6 2.67 -20.47 31.73
N ILE A 7 1.36 -20.56 32.00
CA ILE A 7 0.32 -20.25 31.00
C ILE A 7 0.39 -18.77 30.60
N ALA A 8 0.50 -17.86 31.56
CA ALA A 8 0.63 -16.43 31.30
C ALA A 8 1.90 -16.12 30.48
N ALA A 9 3.03 -16.77 30.78
CA ALA A 9 4.25 -16.63 30.00
C ALA A 9 4.09 -17.15 28.56
N ILE A 10 3.44 -18.29 28.36
CA ILE A 10 3.17 -18.84 27.02
C ILE A 10 2.28 -17.89 26.21
N VAL A 11 1.21 -17.36 26.83
CA VAL A 11 0.31 -16.40 26.18
C VAL A 11 1.07 -15.12 25.83
N PHE A 12 1.92 -14.61 26.72
CA PHE A 12 2.74 -13.43 26.45
C PHE A 12 3.72 -13.65 25.29
N VAL A 13 4.38 -14.81 25.23
CA VAL A 13 5.26 -15.19 24.11
C VAL A 13 4.46 -15.32 22.81
N ALA A 14 3.26 -15.92 22.85
CA ALA A 14 2.40 -16.03 21.68
C ALA A 14 1.97 -14.65 21.14
N ILE A 15 1.53 -13.75 22.03
CA ILE A 15 1.11 -12.39 21.65
C ILE A 15 2.28 -11.60 21.06
N THR A 16 3.45 -11.64 21.71
CA THR A 16 4.65 -10.96 21.20
C THR A 16 5.08 -11.51 19.84
N PHE A 17 4.99 -12.82 19.64
CA PHE A 17 5.28 -13.44 18.35
C PHE A 17 4.31 -13.01 17.25
N ILE A 18 3.00 -13.00 17.52
CA ILE A 18 1.97 -12.49 16.60
C ILE A 18 2.23 -11.03 16.27
N PHE A 19 2.62 -10.22 17.25
CA PHE A 19 2.94 -8.81 17.05
C PHE A 19 4.15 -8.62 16.13
N VAL A 20 5.23 -9.38 16.34
CA VAL A 20 6.43 -9.34 15.50
C VAL A 20 6.11 -9.78 14.06
N ILE A 21 5.36 -10.87 13.88
CA ILE A 21 4.92 -11.31 12.54
C ILE A 21 4.00 -10.28 11.89
N SER A 22 3.08 -9.67 12.63
CA SER A 22 2.22 -8.63 12.07
C SER A 22 3.02 -7.40 11.64
N ARG A 23 4.10 -7.07 12.37
CA ARG A 23 4.95 -5.90 12.11
C ARG A 23 6.01 -6.11 11.04
N HIS A 24 6.56 -7.32 10.95
CA HIS A 24 7.71 -7.65 10.10
C HIS A 24 7.45 -8.79 9.12
N GLY A 25 6.29 -9.45 9.19
CA GLY A 25 5.92 -10.56 8.31
C GLY A 25 5.92 -10.16 6.84
N TRP A 26 5.73 -8.88 6.51
CA TRP A 26 5.89 -8.38 5.15
C TRP A 26 7.31 -8.51 4.58
N ARG A 27 8.35 -8.59 5.42
CA ARG A 27 9.70 -8.93 4.97
C ARG A 27 9.88 -10.41 4.64
N ILE A 28 9.05 -11.29 5.22
CA ILE A 28 9.17 -12.75 5.10
C ILE A 28 8.22 -13.28 4.02
N PHE A 29 6.97 -12.80 4.03
CA PHE A 29 5.91 -13.18 3.09
C PHE A 29 5.88 -12.33 1.82
N GLY A 30 6.74 -11.30 1.73
CA GLY A 30 6.85 -10.41 0.56
C GLY A 30 5.52 -9.77 0.16
N PHE A 31 5.21 -9.83 -1.14
CA PHE A 31 3.98 -9.27 -1.70
C PHE A 31 2.70 -9.89 -1.12
N SER A 32 2.74 -11.11 -0.58
CA SER A 32 1.56 -11.76 0.00
C SER A 32 1.02 -11.06 1.24
N ALA A 33 1.86 -10.30 1.94
CA ALA A 33 1.46 -9.52 3.10
C ALA A 33 1.16 -8.05 2.75
N CYS A 34 1.31 -7.64 1.50
CA CYS A 34 1.07 -6.27 1.06
C CYS A 34 -0.44 -6.00 0.90
N ASN A 35 -0.80 -4.71 0.90
CA ASN A 35 -2.18 -4.29 0.70
C ASN A 35 -2.61 -4.49 -0.75
N SER A 36 -3.92 -4.66 -0.93
CA SER A 36 -4.52 -4.74 -2.26
C SER A 36 -4.14 -3.53 -3.11
N PRO A 37 -3.66 -3.74 -4.35
CA PRO A 37 -3.34 -2.63 -5.25
C PRO A 37 -4.57 -1.80 -5.59
N SER A 38 -5.78 -2.38 -5.52
CA SER A 38 -7.04 -1.66 -5.77
C SER A 38 -7.33 -0.60 -4.70
N SER A 39 -6.89 -0.82 -3.47
CA SER A 39 -7.07 0.15 -2.36
C SER A 39 -6.06 1.30 -2.36
N LEU A 40 -5.02 1.19 -3.18
CA LEU A 40 -3.93 2.15 -3.26
C LEU A 40 -4.15 3.11 -4.44
N TYR A 41 -3.92 4.38 -4.17
CA TYR A 41 -3.96 5.46 -5.15
C TYR A 41 -2.59 6.11 -5.20
N ALA A 42 -1.97 6.09 -6.38
CA ALA A 42 -0.75 6.85 -6.62
C ALA A 42 -1.15 8.27 -7.05
N GLU A 43 -0.69 9.27 -6.31
CA GLU A 43 -0.89 10.69 -6.64
C GLU A 43 0.21 11.18 -7.58
N THR A 44 1.43 10.71 -7.39
CA THR A 44 2.58 11.13 -8.18
C THR A 44 3.57 9.98 -8.29
N VAL A 45 4.09 9.76 -9.49
CA VAL A 45 5.19 8.83 -9.75
C VAL A 45 6.19 9.57 -10.63
N SER A 46 7.44 9.64 -10.18
CA SER A 46 8.58 10.19 -10.91
C SER A 46 9.67 9.12 -10.94
N VAL A 47 10.20 8.90 -12.14
CA VAL A 47 11.26 7.93 -12.45
C VAL A 47 12.37 8.74 -13.10
N GLU A 48 13.39 9.10 -12.31
CA GLU A 48 14.48 9.99 -12.73
C GLU A 48 15.80 9.44 -12.20
N ASP A 49 16.84 9.41 -13.06
CA ASP A 49 18.25 9.22 -12.68
C ASP A 49 18.54 8.15 -11.61
N GLY A 50 18.01 6.94 -11.79
CA GLY A 50 18.23 5.82 -10.86
C GLY A 50 17.40 5.87 -9.57
N LEU A 51 16.36 6.70 -9.56
CA LEU A 51 15.46 6.89 -8.43
C LEU A 51 14.00 6.82 -8.89
N VAL A 52 13.25 5.92 -8.26
CA VAL A 52 11.79 5.88 -8.39
C VAL A 52 11.18 6.47 -7.14
N ARG A 53 10.53 7.62 -7.31
CA ARG A 53 9.84 8.34 -6.24
C ARG A 53 8.35 8.28 -6.50
N MET A 54 7.60 7.86 -5.49
CA MET A 54 6.16 7.83 -5.58
C MET A 54 5.50 8.32 -4.31
N LYS A 55 4.40 9.03 -4.50
CA LYS A 55 3.51 9.48 -3.43
C LYS A 55 2.12 8.96 -3.71
N GLY A 56 1.43 8.60 -2.64
CA GLY A 56 0.07 8.14 -2.75
C GLY A 56 -0.64 8.05 -1.42
N VAL A 57 -1.90 7.64 -1.50
CA VAL A 57 -2.80 7.48 -0.36
C VAL A 57 -3.53 6.15 -0.47
N ILE A 58 -3.88 5.58 0.68
CA ILE A 58 -4.79 4.44 0.74
C ILE A 58 -6.23 4.95 0.93
N GLY A 59 -7.19 4.38 0.19
CA GLY A 59 -8.61 4.76 0.29
C GLY A 59 -9.31 4.37 1.60
N SER A 60 -8.57 3.84 2.59
CA SER A 60 -9.11 3.38 3.87
C SER A 60 -8.63 4.28 5.00
N SER A 61 -9.56 4.75 5.84
CA SER A 61 -9.31 5.78 6.87
C SER A 61 -8.63 5.29 8.17
N ALA A 62 -7.84 4.22 8.13
CA ALA A 62 -7.35 3.57 9.36
C ALA A 62 -5.90 3.03 9.35
N PRO A 63 -5.37 2.47 8.25
CA PRO A 63 -4.09 1.80 8.32
C PRO A 63 -2.95 2.77 7.97
N ALA A 64 -1.95 2.88 8.86
CA ALA A 64 -0.77 3.71 8.63
C ALA A 64 0.24 2.98 7.74
N TYR A 65 0.97 3.72 6.91
CA TYR A 65 2.07 3.19 6.12
C TYR A 65 3.22 2.70 7.02
N VAL A 66 3.68 1.46 6.79
CA VAL A 66 4.68 0.79 7.63
C VAL A 66 5.93 0.38 6.86
N GLY A 67 5.82 0.24 5.54
CA GLY A 67 6.95 -0.09 4.68
C GLY A 67 6.51 -0.50 3.28
N HIS A 68 7.48 -0.75 2.43
CA HIS A 68 7.29 -1.22 1.07
C HIS A 68 8.31 -2.28 0.71
N THR A 69 7.94 -3.18 -0.18
CA THR A 69 8.85 -4.11 -0.86
C THR A 69 8.79 -3.82 -2.35
N TYR A 70 9.86 -4.12 -3.07
CA TYR A 70 9.87 -3.99 -4.51
C TYR A 70 10.56 -5.18 -5.17
N LYS A 71 10.24 -5.40 -6.45
CA LYS A 71 10.87 -6.40 -7.31
C LYS A 71 10.90 -5.88 -8.74
N ILE A 72 11.99 -6.13 -9.45
CA ILE A 72 12.12 -5.80 -10.87
C ILE A 72 12.10 -7.11 -11.65
N GLU A 73 11.19 -7.24 -12.61
CA GLU A 73 11.14 -8.37 -13.55
C GLU A 73 10.81 -7.82 -14.94
N ASP A 74 11.57 -8.25 -15.96
CA ASP A 74 11.33 -7.90 -17.36
C ASP A 74 11.06 -6.41 -17.60
N ASN A 75 11.94 -5.53 -17.10
CA ASN A 75 11.82 -4.07 -17.19
C ASN A 75 10.61 -3.45 -16.46
N ASN A 76 9.89 -4.23 -15.65
CA ASN A 76 8.75 -3.78 -14.86
C ASN A 76 9.11 -3.72 -13.37
N LEU A 77 8.80 -2.59 -12.74
CA LEU A 77 8.97 -2.40 -11.30
C LEU A 77 7.66 -2.68 -10.57
N TYR A 78 7.65 -3.73 -9.75
CA TYR A 78 6.54 -4.10 -8.90
C TYR A 78 6.77 -3.59 -7.47
N ILE A 79 5.82 -2.83 -6.94
CA ILE A 79 5.89 -2.21 -5.62
C ILE A 79 4.74 -2.72 -4.75
N GLY A 80 5.08 -3.37 -3.65
CA GLY A 80 4.14 -3.81 -2.64
C GLY A 80 4.15 -2.83 -1.48
N VAL A 81 3.01 -2.20 -1.18
CA VAL A 81 2.91 -1.25 -0.06
C VAL A 81 2.26 -1.94 1.12
N LYS A 82 2.88 -1.83 2.30
CA LYS A 82 2.37 -2.38 3.55
C LYS A 82 1.83 -1.28 4.45
N HIS A 83 0.58 -1.44 4.83
CA HIS A 83 -0.04 -0.68 5.90
C HIS A 83 -0.39 -1.60 7.09
N ASN A 84 -0.40 -1.03 8.29
CA ASN A 84 -0.77 -1.74 9.52
C ASN A 84 -1.83 -0.95 10.29
N THR A 85 -2.90 -1.64 10.67
CA THR A 85 -4.01 -1.09 11.46
C THR A 85 -3.64 -0.98 12.95
N PHE A 86 -2.81 -1.87 13.49
CA PHE A 86 -2.55 -1.95 14.94
C PHE A 86 -1.70 -0.79 15.50
N LEU A 87 -0.82 -0.20 14.67
CA LEU A 87 0.01 0.96 15.05
C LEU A 87 -0.47 2.26 14.37
N GLY A 88 -1.59 2.21 13.66
CA GLY A 88 -2.12 3.32 12.87
C GLY A 88 -2.72 4.47 13.70
N PHE A 89 -2.74 4.36 15.03
CA PHE A 89 -3.29 5.38 15.92
C PHE A 89 -2.53 6.71 15.89
N ILE A 90 -1.24 6.69 15.57
CA ILE A 90 -0.38 7.89 15.65
C ILE A 90 -0.40 8.67 14.33
N ASN A 91 -0.40 7.98 13.18
CA ASN A 91 -0.37 8.57 11.84
C ASN A 91 -1.47 7.98 10.96
N ARG A 92 -2.72 8.42 11.17
CA ARG A 92 -3.91 7.96 10.42
C ARG A 92 -3.99 8.46 8.98
N LEU A 93 -3.05 9.28 8.54
CA LEU A 93 -3.15 9.99 7.27
C LEU A 93 -3.02 9.11 6.02
N GLY A 94 -2.74 7.80 6.16
CA GLY A 94 -2.82 6.83 5.06
C GLY A 94 -1.91 7.14 3.86
N ASN A 95 -1.08 8.18 3.99
CA ASN A 95 -0.22 8.70 2.97
C ASN A 95 1.12 7.97 3.03
N PHE A 96 1.64 7.66 1.87
CA PHE A 96 2.95 7.04 1.72
C PHE A 96 3.80 7.82 0.75
N ASN A 97 5.07 7.93 1.08
CA ASN A 97 6.10 8.45 0.22
C ASN A 97 7.21 7.40 0.14
N ILE A 98 7.37 6.81 -1.03
CA ILE A 98 8.30 5.73 -1.29
C ILE A 98 9.37 6.27 -2.22
N THR A 99 10.63 6.01 -1.88
CA THR A 99 11.78 6.33 -2.71
C THR A 99 12.62 5.07 -2.80
N ILE A 100 12.77 4.55 -4.01
CA ILE A 100 13.52 3.34 -4.32
C ILE A 100 14.70 3.76 -5.18
N SER A 101 15.92 3.46 -4.75
CA SER A 101 17.11 3.63 -5.57
C SER A 101 17.35 2.34 -6.32
N VAL A 102 17.09 2.37 -7.62
CA VAL A 102 17.22 1.26 -8.57
C VAL A 102 17.62 1.83 -9.91
N ASP A 103 18.36 1.06 -10.70
CA ASP A 103 18.69 1.46 -12.07
C ASP A 103 17.40 1.67 -12.88
N SER A 104 17.04 2.94 -13.06
CA SER A 104 15.78 3.34 -13.66
C SER A 104 15.85 3.39 -15.18
N THR A 105 17.04 3.19 -15.77
CA THR A 105 17.27 3.32 -17.21
C THR A 105 16.50 2.28 -18.02
N ASN A 106 16.17 1.13 -17.40
CA ASN A 106 15.43 0.05 -18.03
C ASN A 106 14.02 -0.15 -17.43
N ILE A 107 13.49 0.80 -16.66
CA ILE A 107 12.14 0.67 -16.11
C ILE A 107 11.14 1.26 -17.09
N GLU A 108 10.35 0.38 -17.71
CA GLU A 108 9.30 0.77 -18.64
C GLU A 108 7.97 1.00 -17.93
N ASN A 109 7.66 0.18 -16.91
CA ASN A 109 6.39 0.25 -16.20
C ASN A 109 6.58 0.14 -14.69
N VAL A 110 5.69 0.79 -13.94
CA VAL A 110 5.59 0.64 -12.48
C VAL A 110 4.20 0.15 -12.12
N TYR A 111 4.14 -0.90 -11.30
CA TYR A 111 2.92 -1.54 -10.83
C TYR A 111 2.85 -1.55 -9.30
N PHE A 112 1.65 -1.40 -8.76
CA PHE A 112 1.37 -1.94 -7.43
C PHE A 112 1.14 -3.45 -7.51
N LYS A 113 1.72 -4.21 -6.60
CA LYS A 113 1.59 -5.68 -6.55
C LYS A 113 1.22 -6.15 -5.16
N ASP A 114 0.21 -7.02 -5.08
CA ASP A 114 -0.04 -7.88 -3.92
C ASP A 114 0.26 -9.35 -4.27
N LYS A 115 -0.29 -10.29 -3.50
CA LYS A 115 -0.11 -11.72 -3.72
C LYS A 115 -0.45 -12.16 -5.15
N ASP A 116 -1.60 -11.74 -5.66
CA ASP A 116 -2.24 -12.31 -6.85
C ASP A 116 -2.72 -11.22 -7.84
N ARG A 117 -2.55 -9.94 -7.49
CA ARG A 117 -3.04 -8.79 -8.26
C ARG A 117 -1.95 -7.79 -8.51
N GLU A 118 -2.05 -7.18 -9.68
CA GLU A 118 -1.16 -6.12 -10.15
C GLU A 118 -2.00 -4.95 -10.68
N LYS A 119 -1.54 -3.72 -10.46
CA LYS A 119 -2.20 -2.51 -10.97
C LYS A 119 -1.13 -1.58 -11.53
N LEU A 120 -1.20 -1.30 -12.82
CA LEU A 120 -0.32 -0.33 -13.48
C LEU A 120 -0.58 1.07 -12.90
N ILE A 121 0.50 1.76 -12.54
CA ILE A 121 0.44 3.13 -12.01
C ILE A 121 1.25 4.12 -12.84
N TRP A 122 2.25 3.65 -13.59
CA TRP A 122 3.08 4.49 -14.44
C TRP A 122 3.62 3.65 -15.59
N ASP A 123 3.75 4.29 -16.75
CA ASP A 123 4.22 3.72 -18.00
C ASP A 123 5.09 4.80 -18.68
N ALA A 124 6.31 4.43 -19.07
CA ALA A 124 7.29 5.30 -19.71
C ALA A 124 6.82 5.81 -21.08
N GLN A 125 6.06 5.00 -21.82
CA GLN A 125 5.50 5.35 -23.14
C GLN A 125 4.34 6.34 -23.01
N GLN A 126 3.61 6.32 -21.89
CA GLN A 126 2.47 7.22 -21.65
C GLN A 126 2.82 8.51 -20.90
N GLY A 127 4.10 8.78 -20.66
CA GLY A 127 4.66 10.10 -20.33
C GLY A 127 3.81 10.97 -19.39
N HIS A 128 4.14 10.95 -18.09
CA HIS A 128 3.63 11.87 -17.05
C HIS A 128 2.12 11.81 -16.74
N VAL A 129 1.83 11.20 -15.58
CA VAL A 129 0.70 11.49 -14.68
C VAL A 129 -0.70 11.21 -15.24
N ARG A 130 -1.20 9.98 -15.04
CA ARG A 130 -2.63 9.82 -14.78
C ARG A 130 -2.89 10.19 -13.33
N ALA A 131 -3.26 11.45 -13.10
CA ALA A 131 -4.14 11.77 -11.98
C ALA A 131 -5.41 10.94 -12.23
N ILE A 132 -5.55 9.81 -11.54
CA ILE A 132 -6.77 9.02 -11.58
C ILE A 132 -7.86 9.97 -11.08
N PRO A 133 -8.92 10.26 -11.86
CA PRO A 133 -10.02 11.08 -11.37
C PRO A 133 -10.56 10.41 -10.11
N GLN A 134 -10.66 11.16 -9.01
CA GLN A 134 -11.48 10.78 -7.89
C GLN A 134 -12.85 10.38 -8.46
N VAL A 135 -13.18 9.09 -8.40
CA VAL A 135 -14.53 8.62 -8.69
C VAL A 135 -15.37 9.12 -7.52
N THR A 136 -15.87 10.34 -7.65
CA THR A 136 -16.97 10.81 -6.82
C THR A 136 -18.18 10.00 -7.26
N GLU A 137 -18.52 9.06 -6.42
CA GLU A 137 -19.67 8.18 -6.53
C GLU A 137 -20.93 9.01 -6.76
N SER A 138 -21.65 8.65 -7.83
CA SER A 138 -22.93 9.18 -8.24
C SER A 138 -24.00 8.85 -7.21
N THR A 139 -24.66 9.86 -6.65
CA THR A 139 -26.06 9.72 -6.21
C THR A 139 -26.95 10.39 -7.26
N LYS A 140 -27.54 9.54 -8.10
CA LYS A 140 -28.59 9.83 -9.07
C LYS A 140 -29.94 9.54 -8.41
N GLY A 141 -30.91 10.45 -8.51
CA GLY A 141 -32.28 10.26 -8.00
C GLY A 141 -33.02 11.61 -7.96
N VAL A 142 -33.48 12.13 -9.10
CA VAL A 142 -34.86 12.01 -9.64
C VAL A 142 -35.78 13.14 -9.14
N THR A 143 -36.27 13.88 -10.13
CA THR A 143 -37.38 14.85 -10.23
C THR A 143 -38.54 14.69 -9.26
N GLU A 144 -39.13 15.82 -8.85
CA GLU A 144 -40.55 16.11 -9.08
C GLU A 144 -40.81 17.62 -8.95
N ASP A 145 -41.66 18.10 -9.84
CA ASP A 145 -42.19 19.45 -9.99
C ASP A 145 -43.01 19.87 -8.74
N ASP A 146 -43.15 21.17 -8.48
CA ASP A 146 -44.46 21.82 -8.34
C ASP A 146 -44.35 23.30 -7.97
N GLU A 147 -45.30 24.03 -8.53
CA GLU A 147 -45.57 25.47 -8.46
C GLU A 147 -45.86 25.97 -7.03
N ASP A 148 -45.51 27.23 -6.76
CA ASP A 148 -46.36 28.26 -6.11
C ASP A 148 -45.67 29.65 -6.14
#